data_AF-A0A969LQM0-F1
#
_entry.id   AF-A0A969LQM0-F1
#
_cell.length_a   1.000
_cell.length_b   1.000
_cell.length_c   1.000
_cell.angle_alpha   90.00
_cell.angle_beta   90.00
_cell.angle_gamma   90.00
#
_symmetry.space_group_name_H-M   'P 1'
#
loop_
_entity.id
_entity.type
_entity.pdbx_description
1 polymer ?
#
loop_
_entity_poly.entity_id
_entity_poly.type
_entity_poly.pdbx_seq_one_letter_code
_entity_poly.pdbx_strand_id
1 'polypeptide(L)'
;MTHRHAPELIPLRMDHGYLRGAPDSVYWQVAPHLIQQATDSSCSLATAVMLLNTVRGCEGHLRHTGPVSESSLLDTLGDEVWRAAVAQDGNGLSLTEFAAAMERALASFECNGSWRIEIAPVTDAGAVVDDLRAALTEMERGGTGFAAANFHLDLFYGDGVDVGHFSPIGAYDAARDLVLMLDVYKKDYEPVWAPLPRLAKAMATLSRKTGEPRGYALVRRRR
;
A
#
# COMPACT_ATOMS: atom_id res chain seq x y z
N MET A 1 -7.83 16.16 20.64
CA MET A 1 -6.61 16.62 19.94
C MET A 1 -6.96 16.68 18.47
N THR A 2 -6.98 17.87 17.85
CA THR A 2 -7.17 17.98 16.41
C THR A 2 -5.96 17.35 15.74
N HIS A 3 -6.15 16.23 15.04
CA HIS A 3 -5.10 15.60 14.25
C HIS A 3 -4.55 16.66 13.30
N ARG A 4 -3.33 17.16 13.56
CA ARG A 4 -2.63 18.11 12.70
C ARG A 4 -2.04 17.32 11.54
N HIS A 5 -2.88 16.84 10.63
CA HIS A 5 -2.37 16.45 9.33
C HIS A 5 -1.82 17.69 8.64
N ALA A 6 -0.83 17.49 7.78
CA ALA A 6 -0.37 18.54 6.90
C ALA A 6 -1.56 19.15 6.14
N PRO A 7 -1.62 20.48 5.98
CA PRO A 7 -2.80 21.17 5.42
C PRO A 7 -3.10 20.78 3.96
N GLU A 8 -2.15 20.14 3.30
CA GLU A 8 -2.24 19.66 1.92
C GLU A 8 -2.96 18.30 1.81
N LEU A 9 -3.20 17.61 2.94
CA LEU A 9 -3.90 16.33 2.97
C LEU A 9 -5.41 16.56 3.07
N ILE A 10 -6.17 15.95 2.16
CA ILE A 10 -7.62 16.16 2.06
C ILE A 10 -8.31 14.82 2.37
N PRO A 11 -9.00 14.68 3.52
CA PRO A 11 -9.78 13.50 3.82
C PRO A 11 -10.74 13.13 2.69
N LEU A 12 -10.84 11.84 2.36
CA LEU A 12 -11.73 11.36 1.31
C LEU A 12 -13.20 11.75 1.57
N ARG A 13 -13.62 11.78 2.84
CA ARG A 13 -14.97 12.24 3.21
C ARG A 13 -15.27 13.69 2.80
N MET A 14 -14.23 14.52 2.67
CA MET A 14 -14.34 15.93 2.28
C MET A 14 -14.24 16.12 0.77
N ASP A 15 -13.56 15.21 0.08
CA ASP A 15 -13.34 15.27 -1.37
C ASP A 15 -13.43 13.88 -2.01
N HIS A 16 -14.67 13.44 -2.21
CA HIS A 16 -15.00 12.18 -2.88
C HIS A 16 -15.49 12.40 -4.32
N GLY A 17 -15.36 13.62 -4.86
CA GLY A 17 -15.93 14.00 -6.16
C GLY A 17 -15.32 13.21 -7.32
N TYR A 18 -14.00 13.04 -7.30
CA TYR A 18 -13.26 12.24 -8.27
C TYR A 18 -13.80 10.81 -8.37
N LEU A 19 -13.88 10.08 -7.24
CA LEU A 19 -14.32 8.68 -7.23
C LEU A 19 -15.76 8.52 -7.71
N ARG A 20 -16.66 9.44 -7.36
CA ARG A 20 -18.05 9.42 -7.84
C ARG A 20 -18.15 9.56 -9.37
N GLY A 21 -17.17 10.20 -9.99
CA GLY A 21 -17.06 10.35 -11.45
C GLY A 21 -16.19 9.29 -12.12
N ALA A 22 -15.54 8.40 -11.37
CA ALA A 22 -14.58 7.41 -11.85
C ALA A 22 -15.04 5.98 -11.50
N PRO A 23 -16.05 5.42 -12.20
CA PRO A 23 -16.57 4.07 -11.91
C PRO A 23 -15.55 2.96 -12.17
N ASP A 24 -14.56 3.21 -13.03
CA ASP A 24 -13.50 2.24 -13.37
C ASP A 24 -12.26 2.38 -12.47
N SER A 25 -12.28 3.30 -11.49
CA SER A 25 -11.18 3.52 -10.56
C SER A 25 -10.82 2.23 -9.83
N VAL A 26 -9.51 2.01 -9.64
CA VAL A 26 -8.98 0.87 -8.87
C VAL A 26 -9.50 0.89 -7.42
N TYR A 27 -9.92 2.05 -6.92
CA TYR A 27 -10.53 2.22 -5.61
C TYR A 27 -11.64 1.20 -5.33
N TRP A 28 -12.51 0.96 -6.31
CA TRP A 28 -13.65 0.06 -6.15
C TRP A 28 -13.24 -1.41 -5.98
N GLN A 29 -12.02 -1.77 -6.35
CA GLN A 29 -11.45 -3.10 -6.16
C GLN A 29 -10.71 -3.20 -4.82
N VAL A 30 -9.96 -2.16 -4.42
CA VAL A 30 -9.12 -2.19 -3.21
C VAL A 30 -9.90 -1.83 -1.93
N ALA A 31 -10.80 -0.85 -2.00
CA ALA A 31 -11.53 -0.34 -0.83
C ALA A 31 -12.36 -1.39 -0.07
N PRO A 32 -12.99 -2.40 -0.71
CA PRO A 32 -13.69 -3.48 0.01
C PRO A 32 -12.79 -4.28 0.97
N HIS A 33 -11.47 -4.18 0.83
CA HIS A 33 -10.50 -4.91 1.64
C HIS A 33 -9.86 -4.07 2.75
N LEU A 34 -10.29 -2.82 2.94
CA LEU A 34 -9.72 -1.92 3.94
C LEU A 34 -9.80 -2.49 5.37
N ILE A 35 -8.66 -2.61 6.03
CA ILE A 35 -8.52 -3.12 7.41
C ILE A 35 -7.65 -2.20 8.28
N GLN A 36 -7.80 -2.34 9.59
CA GLN A 36 -6.88 -1.78 10.58
C GLN A 36 -5.76 -2.80 10.82
N GLN A 37 -4.50 -2.36 10.79
CA GLN A 37 -3.36 -3.20 11.17
C GLN A 37 -3.50 -3.69 12.63
N ALA A 38 -3.23 -4.96 12.89
CA ALA A 38 -3.46 -5.59 14.21
C ALA A 38 -2.52 -5.12 15.33
N THR A 39 -1.27 -4.80 14.98
CA THR A 39 -0.21 -4.32 15.89
C THR A 39 0.40 -3.04 15.34
N ASP A 40 1.13 -2.28 16.17
CA ASP A 40 1.85 -1.08 15.71
C ASP A 40 2.99 -1.36 14.70
N SER A 41 3.34 -2.63 14.47
CA SER A 41 4.40 -3.08 13.54
C SER A 41 3.89 -3.85 12.32
N SER A 42 2.56 -4.01 12.18
CA SER A 42 1.93 -4.87 11.17
C SER A 42 1.46 -4.15 9.90
N CYS A 43 1.81 -2.88 9.71
CA CYS A 43 1.39 -2.10 8.53
C CYS A 43 1.70 -2.80 7.19
N SER A 44 2.87 -3.45 7.08
CA SER A 44 3.25 -4.25 5.91
C SER A 44 2.37 -5.48 5.71
N LEU A 45 1.98 -6.18 6.79
CA LEU A 45 1.11 -7.36 6.72
C LEU A 45 -0.33 -6.97 6.35
N ALA A 46 -0.87 -5.93 6.98
CA ALA A 46 -2.18 -5.40 6.64
C ALA A 46 -2.24 -4.95 5.17
N THR A 47 -1.21 -4.24 4.71
CA THR A 47 -1.05 -3.86 3.30
C THR A 47 -1.02 -5.07 2.37
N ALA A 48 -0.23 -6.11 2.72
CA ALA A 48 -0.14 -7.35 1.95
C ALA A 48 -1.49 -8.06 1.85
N VAL A 49 -2.23 -8.16 2.96
CA VAL A 49 -3.57 -8.77 3.01
C VAL A 49 -4.56 -8.00 2.13
N MET A 50 -4.54 -6.67 2.16
CA MET A 50 -5.39 -5.84 1.30
C MET A 50 -5.13 -6.12 -0.18
N LEU A 51 -3.86 -6.09 -0.60
CA LEU A 51 -3.50 -6.34 -2.00
C LEU A 51 -3.79 -7.78 -2.42
N LEU A 52 -3.48 -8.77 -1.58
CA LEU A 52 -3.74 -10.18 -1.85
C LEU A 52 -5.24 -10.45 -2.01
N ASN A 53 -6.07 -9.90 -1.13
CA ASN A 53 -7.52 -10.06 -1.25
C ASN A 53 -8.06 -9.36 -2.49
N THR A 54 -7.50 -8.22 -2.87
CA THR A 54 -7.87 -7.54 -4.12
C THR A 54 -7.59 -8.46 -5.31
N VAL A 55 -6.38 -9.02 -5.40
CA VAL A 55 -6.00 -10.00 -6.44
C VAL A 55 -6.94 -11.20 -6.45
N ARG A 56 -7.18 -11.82 -5.27
CA ARG A 56 -8.08 -12.97 -5.14
C ARG A 56 -9.53 -12.62 -5.49
N GLY A 57 -9.95 -11.36 -5.33
CA GLY A 57 -11.23 -10.85 -5.78
C GLY A 57 -11.33 -10.82 -7.30
N CYS A 58 -10.28 -10.33 -7.96
CA CYS A 58 -10.17 -10.31 -9.43
C CYS A 58 -10.15 -11.71 -10.05
N GLU A 59 -9.47 -12.67 -9.41
CA GLU A 59 -9.44 -14.08 -9.85
C GLU A 59 -10.72 -14.86 -9.46
N GLY A 60 -11.64 -14.25 -8.69
CA GLY A 60 -12.88 -14.88 -8.25
C GLY A 60 -12.72 -15.86 -7.08
N HIS A 61 -11.51 -16.02 -6.54
CA HIS A 61 -11.20 -16.94 -5.44
C HIS A 61 -12.01 -16.65 -4.16
N LEU A 62 -12.31 -15.37 -3.89
CA LEU A 62 -13.04 -14.94 -2.69
C LEU A 62 -14.44 -15.56 -2.58
N ARG A 63 -15.10 -15.88 -3.69
CA ARG A 63 -16.46 -16.47 -3.69
C ARG A 63 -16.51 -17.87 -3.08
N HIS A 64 -15.38 -18.58 -3.09
CA HIS A 64 -15.30 -19.97 -2.67
C HIS A 64 -14.61 -20.14 -1.32
N THR A 65 -13.59 -19.33 -1.05
CA THR A 65 -12.69 -19.51 0.10
C THR A 65 -12.68 -18.33 1.07
N GLY A 66 -13.42 -17.25 0.77
CA GLY A 66 -13.48 -16.04 1.59
C GLY A 66 -12.18 -15.23 1.61
N PRO A 67 -12.18 -14.06 2.29
CA PRO A 67 -11.00 -13.20 2.42
C PRO A 67 -9.96 -13.77 3.37
N VAL A 68 -8.68 -13.48 3.08
CA VAL A 68 -7.54 -13.73 3.96
C VAL A 68 -7.50 -12.66 5.05
N SER A 69 -7.29 -13.04 6.30
CA SER A 69 -6.90 -12.14 7.40
C SER A 69 -5.38 -12.14 7.62
N GLU A 70 -4.86 -11.17 8.37
CA GLU A 70 -3.44 -11.13 8.78
C GLU A 70 -2.99 -12.45 9.43
N SER A 71 -3.78 -13.00 10.36
CA SER A 71 -3.47 -14.28 11.01
C SER A 71 -3.44 -15.44 10.02
N SER A 72 -4.48 -15.57 9.18
CA SER A 72 -4.57 -16.68 8.22
C SER A 72 -3.47 -16.63 7.15
N LEU A 73 -2.99 -15.43 6.77
CA LEU A 73 -1.86 -15.29 5.86
C LEU A 73 -0.59 -15.84 6.49
N LEU A 74 -0.28 -15.43 7.73
CA LEU A 74 0.90 -15.92 8.44
C LEU A 74 0.83 -17.43 8.71
N ASP A 75 -0.34 -17.94 9.08
CA ASP A 75 -0.55 -19.38 9.32
C ASP A 75 -0.36 -20.20 8.04
N THR A 76 -0.86 -19.70 6.90
CA THR A 76 -0.69 -20.36 5.60
C THR A 76 0.77 -20.37 5.16
N LEU A 77 1.50 -19.29 5.42
CA LEU A 77 2.92 -19.19 5.04
C LEU A 77 3.86 -19.93 5.98
N GLY A 78 3.46 -20.15 7.24
CA GLY A 78 4.33 -20.73 8.26
C GLY A 78 5.61 -19.93 8.51
N ASP A 79 5.59 -18.62 8.23
CA ASP A 79 6.76 -17.74 8.32
C ASP A 79 6.87 -17.12 9.71
N GLU A 80 7.61 -17.80 10.59
CA GLU A 80 7.86 -17.33 11.95
C GLU A 80 8.74 -16.07 12.01
N VAL A 81 9.57 -15.82 10.99
CA VAL A 81 10.38 -14.60 10.92
C VAL A 81 9.47 -13.41 10.63
N TRP A 82 8.55 -13.53 9.67
CA TRP A 82 7.58 -12.49 9.38
C TRP A 82 6.63 -12.30 10.57
N ARG A 83 6.15 -13.38 11.19
CA ARG A 83 5.29 -13.32 12.39
C ARG A 83 5.96 -12.53 13.52
N ALA A 84 7.24 -12.78 13.80
CA ALA A 84 7.99 -12.02 14.80
C ALA A 84 8.19 -10.55 14.38
N ALA A 85 8.45 -10.29 13.09
CA ALA A 85 8.67 -8.93 12.59
C ALA A 85 7.44 -8.02 12.71
N VAL A 86 6.23 -8.58 12.64
CA VAL A 86 4.95 -7.84 12.70
C VAL A 86 4.20 -8.02 14.02
N ALA A 87 4.79 -8.74 14.99
CA ALA A 87 4.28 -8.76 16.35
C ALA A 87 4.39 -7.37 17.02
N GLN A 88 3.78 -7.21 18.19
CA GLN A 88 3.97 -6.00 18.99
C GLN A 88 5.47 -5.74 19.21
N ASP A 89 5.90 -4.49 19.02
CA ASP A 89 7.29 -4.05 19.12
C ASP A 89 8.25 -4.67 18.08
N GLY A 90 7.70 -5.32 17.04
CA GLY A 90 8.45 -5.81 15.90
C GLY A 90 8.97 -4.69 14.99
N ASN A 91 9.92 -5.02 14.11
CA ASN A 91 10.57 -4.04 13.22
C ASN A 91 9.89 -3.88 11.85
N GLY A 92 8.79 -4.59 11.60
CA GLY A 92 8.15 -4.66 10.29
C GLY A 92 9.07 -5.21 9.20
N LEU A 93 8.72 -4.91 7.95
CA LEU A 93 9.46 -5.32 6.75
C LEU A 93 10.07 -4.11 6.02
N SER A 94 11.21 -4.28 5.36
CA SER A 94 11.70 -3.38 4.31
C SER A 94 10.91 -3.59 3.01
N LEU A 95 11.11 -2.72 2.01
CA LEU A 95 10.48 -2.86 0.70
C LEU A 95 10.87 -4.19 0.01
N THR A 96 12.14 -4.59 0.11
CA THR A 96 12.64 -5.86 -0.44
C THR A 96 12.02 -7.06 0.27
N GLU A 97 11.94 -7.03 1.61
CA GLU A 97 11.33 -8.10 2.38
C GLU A 97 9.82 -8.19 2.12
N PHE A 98 9.13 -7.05 1.99
CA PHE A 98 7.72 -6.99 1.61
C PHE A 98 7.47 -7.64 0.25
N ALA A 99 8.33 -7.39 -0.75
CA ALA A 99 8.24 -8.05 -2.05
C ALA A 99 8.37 -9.57 -1.95
N ALA A 100 9.42 -10.07 -1.28
CA ALA A 100 9.62 -11.50 -1.09
C ALA A 100 8.46 -12.16 -0.32
N ALA A 101 7.89 -11.46 0.66
CA ALA A 101 6.71 -11.91 1.40
C ALA A 101 5.46 -11.98 0.50
N MET A 102 5.23 -10.97 -0.33
CA MET A 102 4.14 -10.94 -1.29
C MET A 102 4.29 -11.97 -2.41
N GLU A 103 5.49 -12.26 -2.91
CA GLU A 103 5.71 -13.34 -3.88
C GLU A 103 5.28 -14.70 -3.34
N ARG A 104 5.67 -15.00 -2.08
CA ARG A 104 5.25 -16.22 -1.39
C ARG A 104 3.75 -16.26 -1.16
N ALA A 105 3.15 -15.13 -0.76
CA ALA A 105 1.71 -15.02 -0.61
C ALA A 105 0.97 -15.29 -1.94
N LEU A 106 1.39 -14.66 -3.04
CA LEU A 106 0.81 -14.92 -4.36
C LEU A 106 0.95 -16.39 -4.76
N ALA A 107 2.06 -17.05 -4.42
CA ALA A 107 2.26 -18.47 -4.70
C ALA A 107 1.36 -19.38 -3.86
N SER A 108 1.29 -19.17 -2.54
CA SER A 108 0.49 -19.98 -1.62
C SER A 108 -1.02 -19.88 -1.85
N PHE A 109 -1.47 -18.80 -2.48
CA PHE A 109 -2.88 -18.58 -2.84
C PHE A 109 -3.14 -18.72 -4.35
N GLU A 110 -2.26 -19.42 -5.07
CA GLU A 110 -2.42 -19.79 -6.48
C GLU A 110 -2.61 -18.61 -7.44
N CYS A 111 -2.09 -17.44 -7.08
CA CYS A 111 -2.18 -16.20 -7.85
C CYS A 111 -0.89 -15.90 -8.64
N ASN A 112 0.23 -16.57 -8.36
CA ASN A 112 1.54 -16.30 -8.97
C ASN A 112 1.64 -16.69 -10.47
N GLY A 113 0.68 -17.44 -11.00
CA GLY A 113 0.57 -17.73 -12.44
C GLY A 113 0.04 -16.54 -13.25
N SER A 114 -0.89 -15.77 -12.67
CA SER A 114 -1.52 -14.60 -13.30
C SER A 114 -0.93 -13.28 -12.82
N TRP A 115 -0.30 -13.25 -11.65
CA TRP A 115 0.19 -12.03 -10.99
C TRP A 115 1.65 -12.15 -10.57
N ARG A 116 2.30 -11.00 -10.45
CA ARG A 116 3.66 -10.85 -9.90
C ARG A 116 3.75 -9.55 -9.12
N ILE A 117 4.78 -9.42 -8.28
CA ILE A 117 5.11 -8.16 -7.64
C ILE A 117 6.41 -7.61 -8.21
N GLU A 118 6.45 -6.30 -8.38
CA GLU A 118 7.60 -5.52 -8.77
C GLU A 118 7.81 -4.43 -7.73
N ILE A 119 9.06 -4.03 -7.47
CA ILE A 119 9.37 -2.91 -6.59
C ILE A 119 10.19 -1.86 -7.31
N ALA A 120 9.99 -0.61 -6.90
CA ALA A 120 10.76 0.53 -7.33
C ALA A 120 11.28 1.26 -6.08
N PRO A 121 12.55 0.99 -5.68
CA PRO A 121 13.23 1.77 -4.65
C PRO A 121 13.38 3.23 -5.11
N VAL A 122 13.18 4.17 -4.20
CA VAL A 122 13.22 5.61 -4.48
C VAL A 122 14.40 6.23 -3.75
N THR A 123 15.41 6.63 -4.51
CA THR A 123 16.61 7.32 -4.00
C THR A 123 16.54 8.83 -4.17
N ASP A 124 15.79 9.29 -5.17
CA ASP A 124 15.59 10.72 -5.46
C ASP A 124 14.10 10.99 -5.73
N ALA A 125 13.55 11.93 -4.96
CA ALA A 125 12.13 12.25 -5.01
C ALA A 125 11.72 12.94 -6.33
N GLY A 126 12.61 13.72 -6.95
CA GLY A 126 12.32 14.43 -8.20
C GLY A 126 12.43 13.51 -9.40
N ALA A 127 13.43 12.64 -9.44
CA ALA A 127 13.67 11.72 -10.54
C ALA A 127 12.57 10.65 -10.68
N VAL A 128 11.94 10.24 -9.59
CA VAL A 128 10.91 9.17 -9.63
C VAL A 128 9.53 9.67 -10.08
N VAL A 129 9.25 10.98 -10.02
CA VAL A 129 7.87 11.47 -10.11
C VAL A 129 7.20 11.04 -11.42
N ASP A 130 7.90 11.14 -12.55
CA ASP A 130 7.30 10.83 -13.85
C ASP A 130 7.04 9.32 -14.02
N ASP A 131 7.95 8.46 -13.55
CA ASP A 131 7.74 7.01 -13.52
C ASP A 131 6.58 6.63 -12.61
N LEU A 132 6.48 7.29 -11.44
CA LEU A 132 5.39 7.06 -10.50
C LEU A 132 4.04 7.53 -11.08
N ARG A 133 3.97 8.69 -11.76
CA ARG A 133 2.78 9.14 -12.49
C ARG A 133 2.35 8.13 -13.53
N ALA A 134 3.29 7.62 -14.31
CA ALA A 134 3.01 6.61 -15.34
C ALA A 134 2.43 5.34 -14.74
N ALA A 135 3.07 4.82 -13.67
CA ALA A 135 2.61 3.61 -12.98
C ALA A 135 1.21 3.78 -12.37
N LEU A 136 0.93 4.91 -11.71
CA LEU A 136 -0.37 5.16 -11.07
C LEU A 136 -1.46 5.49 -12.09
N THR A 137 -1.13 6.13 -13.21
CA THR A 137 -2.06 6.33 -14.33
C THR A 137 -2.45 4.99 -14.95
N GLU A 138 -1.50 4.07 -15.10
CA GLU A 138 -1.77 2.71 -15.60
C GLU A 138 -2.68 1.95 -14.64
N MET A 139 -2.39 2.00 -13.34
CA MET A 139 -3.20 1.40 -12.28
C MET A 139 -4.65 1.92 -12.30
N GLU A 140 -4.82 3.24 -12.37
CA GLU A 140 -6.13 3.90 -12.28
C GLU A 140 -7.04 3.64 -13.48
N ARG A 141 -6.48 3.47 -14.68
CA ARG A 141 -7.23 3.25 -15.93
C ARG A 141 -7.82 1.84 -16.09
N GLY A 142 -7.99 1.09 -15.00
CA GLY A 142 -8.74 -0.16 -15.02
C GLY A 142 -7.92 -1.44 -15.22
N GLY A 143 -6.82 -1.64 -14.48
CA GLY A 143 -6.58 -2.99 -13.95
C GLY A 143 -5.45 -3.83 -14.57
N THR A 144 -4.26 -3.27 -14.74
CA THR A 144 -3.05 -4.10 -14.89
C THR A 144 -2.34 -4.35 -13.57
N GLY A 145 -2.73 -3.69 -12.48
CA GLY A 145 -2.11 -3.89 -11.18
C GLY A 145 -2.70 -3.08 -10.04
N PHE A 146 -2.09 -3.23 -8.88
CA PHE A 146 -2.35 -2.51 -7.64
C PHE A 146 -1.03 -2.01 -7.06
N ALA A 147 -1.06 -0.95 -6.26
CA ALA A 147 0.15 -0.38 -5.69
C ALA A 147 0.09 -0.27 -4.16
N ALA A 148 1.26 -0.39 -3.55
CA ALA A 148 1.50 0.01 -2.16
C ALA A 148 2.71 0.92 -2.08
N ALA A 149 2.70 1.85 -1.15
CA ALA A 149 3.84 2.69 -0.84
C ALA A 149 4.49 2.24 0.46
N ASN A 150 5.82 2.21 0.46
CA ASN A 150 6.66 2.24 1.65
C ASN A 150 7.23 3.65 1.81
N PHE A 151 6.84 4.36 2.85
CA PHE A 151 7.16 5.78 2.99
C PHE A 151 7.49 6.14 4.44
N HIS A 152 8.06 7.33 4.64
CA HIS A 152 8.29 7.89 5.97
C HIS A 152 7.03 8.61 6.48
N LEU A 153 6.54 8.20 7.65
CA LEU A 153 5.23 8.61 8.16
C LEU A 153 5.15 10.13 8.40
N ASP A 154 6.10 10.72 9.15
CA ASP A 154 6.12 12.17 9.38
C ASP A 154 6.26 13.00 8.08
N LEU A 155 7.12 12.60 7.13
CA LEU A 155 7.24 13.34 5.87
C LEU A 155 5.94 13.33 5.05
N PHE A 156 5.12 12.29 5.20
CA PHE A 156 3.82 12.20 4.55
C PHE A 156 2.71 12.89 5.35
N TYR A 157 2.53 12.59 6.64
CA TYR A 157 1.42 13.14 7.44
C TYR A 157 1.73 14.44 8.17
N GLY A 158 2.99 14.71 8.50
CA GLY A 158 3.44 15.88 9.26
C GLY A 158 3.08 15.82 10.74
N ASP A 159 3.03 14.62 11.31
CA ASP A 159 2.59 14.35 12.69
C ASP A 159 3.74 14.22 13.71
N GLY A 160 5.00 14.30 13.27
CA GLY A 160 6.19 14.14 14.09
C GLY A 160 6.58 12.70 14.42
N VAL A 161 5.91 11.69 13.84
CA VAL A 161 6.20 10.28 14.10
C VAL A 161 7.26 9.75 13.12
N ASP A 162 8.45 9.52 13.66
CA ASP A 162 9.67 9.23 12.91
C ASP A 162 9.86 7.73 12.63
N VAL A 163 8.97 7.18 11.80
CA VAL A 163 8.94 5.75 11.43
C VAL A 163 8.69 5.54 9.94
N GLY A 164 9.07 4.36 9.44
CA GLY A 164 8.61 3.89 8.14
C GLY A 164 7.19 3.31 8.23
N HIS A 165 6.44 3.40 7.15
CA HIS A 165 5.06 2.91 7.06
C HIS A 165 4.79 2.24 5.71
N PHE A 166 3.75 1.41 5.68
CA PHE A 166 3.21 0.83 4.45
C PHE A 166 1.72 1.09 4.39
N SER A 167 1.22 1.41 3.20
CA SER A 167 -0.23 1.42 2.92
C SER A 167 -0.52 1.26 1.42
N PRO A 168 -1.68 0.68 1.05
CA PRO A 168 -2.12 0.64 -0.33
C PRO A 168 -2.43 2.03 -0.90
N ILE A 169 -2.16 2.21 -2.18
CA ILE A 169 -2.63 3.36 -2.96
C ILE A 169 -3.99 2.98 -3.55
N GLY A 170 -5.03 3.74 -3.19
CA GLY A 170 -6.41 3.45 -3.55
C GLY A 170 -6.88 4.06 -4.86
N ALA A 171 -6.29 5.17 -5.29
CA ALA A 171 -6.63 5.84 -6.55
C ALA A 171 -5.58 6.88 -6.91
N TYR A 172 -5.59 7.32 -8.18
CA TYR A 172 -4.78 8.44 -8.65
C TYR A 172 -5.60 9.42 -9.50
N ASP A 173 -5.71 10.66 -9.05
CA ASP A 173 -6.30 11.75 -9.81
C ASP A 173 -5.21 12.45 -10.63
N ALA A 174 -5.06 12.03 -11.88
CA ALA A 174 -4.04 12.57 -12.78
C ALA A 174 -4.23 14.05 -13.13
N ALA A 175 -5.46 14.57 -13.06
CA ALA A 175 -5.74 15.97 -13.39
C ALA A 175 -5.26 16.91 -12.27
N ARG A 176 -5.32 16.46 -11.02
CA ARG A 176 -4.89 17.23 -9.85
C ARG A 176 -3.54 16.77 -9.27
N ASP A 177 -2.96 15.72 -9.82
CA ASP A 177 -1.74 15.06 -9.36
C ASP A 177 -1.83 14.61 -7.89
N LEU A 178 -2.97 14.01 -7.52
CA LEU A 178 -3.26 13.55 -6.16
C LEU A 178 -3.33 12.02 -6.10
N VAL A 179 -2.75 11.44 -5.05
CA VAL A 179 -2.90 10.01 -4.71
C VAL A 179 -3.86 9.86 -3.56
N LEU A 180 -4.72 8.85 -3.60
CA LEU A 180 -5.53 8.46 -2.46
C LEU A 180 -4.78 7.38 -1.67
N MET A 181 -4.42 7.69 -0.43
CA MET A 181 -3.84 6.70 0.49
C MET A 181 -4.94 6.00 1.25
N LEU A 182 -4.92 4.66 1.25
CA LEU A 182 -5.84 3.83 2.03
C LEU A 182 -5.13 3.32 3.28
N ASP A 183 -4.88 4.22 4.22
CA ASP A 183 -3.99 3.93 5.33
C ASP A 183 -4.51 2.81 6.24
N VAL A 184 -3.61 1.87 6.57
CA VAL A 184 -3.92 0.71 7.42
C VAL A 184 -3.80 1.02 8.92
N TYR A 185 -3.19 2.14 9.31
CA TYR A 185 -3.15 2.62 10.68
C TYR A 185 -4.34 3.55 10.98
N LYS A 186 -5.54 2.97 10.83
CA LYS A 186 -6.85 3.64 10.93
C LYS A 186 -7.19 4.24 12.29
N LYS A 187 -6.42 3.90 13.33
CA LYS A 187 -6.48 4.55 14.63
C LYS A 187 -6.23 6.06 14.51
N ASP A 188 -5.30 6.45 13.64
CA ASP A 188 -4.86 7.84 13.51
C ASP A 188 -5.13 8.44 12.11
N TYR A 189 -5.28 7.62 11.08
CA TYR A 189 -5.47 8.10 9.70
C TYR A 189 -6.71 7.50 9.03
N GLU A 190 -7.51 8.37 8.42
CA GLU A 190 -8.53 7.95 7.46
C GLU A 190 -7.96 7.94 6.03
N PRO A 191 -8.69 7.46 5.02
CA PRO A 191 -8.29 7.66 3.63
C PRO A 191 -8.13 9.14 3.28
N VAL A 192 -6.96 9.52 2.74
CA VAL A 192 -6.64 10.91 2.40
C VAL A 192 -6.10 11.04 0.98
N TRP A 193 -6.47 12.11 0.31
CA TRP A 193 -5.78 12.59 -0.87
C TRP A 193 -4.53 13.36 -0.49
N ALA A 194 -3.42 13.11 -1.19
CA ALA A 194 -2.15 13.78 -1.00
C ALA A 194 -1.51 14.15 -2.35
N PRO A 195 -0.77 15.27 -2.44
CA PRO A 195 0.04 15.56 -3.62
C PRO A 195 1.05 14.45 -3.91
N LEU A 196 1.12 14.00 -5.16
CA LEU A 196 2.05 12.94 -5.56
C LEU A 196 3.53 13.24 -5.21
N PRO A 197 4.05 14.47 -5.42
CA PRO A 197 5.43 14.80 -5.03
C PRO A 197 5.69 14.66 -3.53
N ARG A 198 4.67 14.82 -2.69
CA ARG A 198 4.77 14.62 -1.24
C ARG A 198 5.00 13.16 -0.90
N LEU A 199 4.26 12.24 -1.53
CA LEU A 199 4.50 10.81 -1.40
C LEU A 199 5.90 10.44 -1.90
N ALA A 200 6.32 10.95 -3.07
CA ALA A 200 7.65 10.71 -3.62
C ALA A 200 8.76 11.14 -2.64
N LYS A 201 8.62 12.31 -2.00
CA LYS A 201 9.55 12.77 -0.96
C LYS A 201 9.57 11.85 0.26
N ALA A 202 8.40 11.39 0.72
CA ALA A 202 8.32 10.47 1.84
C ALA A 202 8.93 9.08 1.53
N MET A 203 8.86 8.64 0.27
CA MET A 203 9.51 7.42 -0.20
C MET A 203 11.03 7.56 -0.41
N ALA A 204 11.53 8.75 -0.71
CA ALA A 204 12.96 9.03 -0.93
C ALA A 204 13.78 9.09 0.37
N THR A 205 13.65 8.05 1.20
CA THR A 205 14.28 7.93 2.52
C THR A 205 14.78 6.51 2.74
N LEU A 206 15.76 6.34 3.63
CA LEU A 206 16.32 5.02 3.94
C LEU A 206 15.60 4.33 5.11
N SER A 207 15.35 3.03 4.96
CA SER A 207 14.86 2.16 6.04
C SER A 207 15.87 2.11 7.18
N ARG A 208 15.42 2.35 8.42
CA ARG A 208 16.28 2.22 9.61
C ARG A 208 16.72 0.78 9.85
N LYS A 209 15.91 -0.18 9.42
CA LYS A 209 16.16 -1.61 9.61
C LYS A 209 17.29 -2.11 8.69
N THR A 210 17.26 -1.74 7.42
CA THR A 210 18.12 -2.33 6.39
C THR A 210 19.10 -1.36 5.74
N GLY A 211 18.91 -0.04 5.89
CA GLY A 211 19.65 0.98 5.16
C GLY A 211 19.29 1.08 3.68
N GLU A 212 18.35 0.26 3.20
CA GLU A 212 17.86 0.29 1.82
C GLU A 212 16.87 1.45 1.62
N PRO A 213 16.77 2.00 0.40
CA PRO A 213 15.72 2.97 0.09
C PRO A 213 14.33 2.37 0.29
N ARG A 214 13.40 3.19 0.79
CA ARG A 214 11.97 2.91 0.67
C ARG A 214 11.52 3.13 -0.78
N GLY A 215 10.22 3.11 -1.06
CA GLY A 215 9.72 3.19 -2.42
C GLY A 215 8.31 2.65 -2.57
N TYR A 216 7.97 2.14 -3.73
CA TYR A 216 6.64 1.57 -3.98
C TYR A 216 6.73 0.17 -4.56
N ALA A 217 5.67 -0.59 -4.34
CA ALA A 217 5.49 -1.93 -4.87
C ALA A 217 4.27 -1.95 -5.79
N LEU A 218 4.37 -2.71 -6.88
CA LEU A 218 3.33 -2.89 -7.88
C LEU A 218 3.01 -4.37 -8.00
N VAL A 219 1.79 -4.76 -7.65
CA VAL A 219 1.27 -6.10 -7.92
C VAL A 219 0.61 -6.07 -9.28
N ARG A 220 1.21 -6.70 -10.29
CA ARG A 220 0.80 -6.60 -11.70
C ARG A 220 0.39 -7.93 -12.28
N ARG A 221 -0.54 -7.90 -13.23
CA ARG A 221 -0.84 -9.05 -14.09
C ARG A 221 0.38 -9.40 -14.94
N ARG A 222 0.64 -10.69 -15.08
CA ARG A 222 1.60 -11.22 -16.05
C ARG A 222 0.99 -11.06 -17.44
N ARG A 223 1.81 -10.59 -18.39
CA ARG A 223 1.46 -10.56 -19.81
C ARG A 223 1.66 -11.93 -20.43
#